data_AF-A0A0C1QVD4-F1
#
_entry.id   AF-A0A0C1QVD4-F1
#
_cell.length_a   1.000
_cell.length_b   1.000
_cell.length_c   1.000
_cell.angle_alpha   90.00
_cell.angle_beta   90.00
_cell.angle_gamma   90.00
#
_symmetry.space_group_name_H-M   'P 1'
#
loop_
_entity.id
_entity.type
_entity.pdbx_description
1 polymer ?
#
loop_
_entity_poly.entity_id
_entity_poly.type
_entity_poly.pdbx_seq_one_letter_code
_entity_poly.pdbx_strand_id
1 'polypeptide(L)'
;MMILRPIQKSDYPALLNIAQESGHGFTSLPLNEELLQNKIERSMTSFAKETDVPFDEGYLFVLEDSETGEVVGTSAIEAAVGLDDAFYHYHLSKVIHSSRTLNVYKAVDILTLCNDYTGATELCTLFLKDKYRKGFNGKLLSKSRFMFINQHKTRFAETVIAEMRGVSDENGSSPFWKWLEEHFFSMDFPTADYLTGIGQKVFIAELMPKYPIYVNLLSKEAQAVVGEVHDNTRPAIELLKSEGFTFNGYVDIFDAGPTVEAKVDNIRTIRATQFFKVRVAEKLPAQTNGSPVLIANDKLAGYRATAVELDVPQGGEEITISAELANALQITEGDTVSIATL
;
A
#
# COMPACT_ATOMS: atom_id res chain seq x y z
N MET A 1 -8.12 -1.67 22.48
CA MET A 1 -7.14 -2.41 21.64
C MET A 1 -7.31 -2.00 20.17
N MET A 2 -6.25 -1.91 19.36
CA MET A 2 -6.38 -1.59 17.93
C MET A 2 -6.56 -2.87 17.10
N ILE A 3 -7.61 -2.95 16.30
CA ILE A 3 -7.97 -4.13 15.51
C ILE A 3 -8.04 -3.75 14.04
N LEU A 4 -7.22 -4.41 13.22
CA LEU A 4 -7.37 -4.35 11.78
C LEU A 4 -8.41 -5.35 11.32
N ARG A 5 -9.37 -4.91 10.51
CA ARG A 5 -10.45 -5.74 9.97
C ARG A 5 -10.84 -5.32 8.55
N PRO A 6 -11.44 -6.21 7.74
CA PRO A 6 -12.14 -5.83 6.52
C PRO A 6 -13.13 -4.69 6.75
N ILE A 7 -13.20 -3.79 5.78
CA ILE A 7 -14.17 -2.69 5.79
C ILE A 7 -15.60 -3.21 5.64
N GLN A 8 -16.56 -2.48 6.22
CA GLN A 8 -18.00 -2.74 6.14
C GLN A 8 -18.74 -1.51 5.61
N LYS A 9 -19.98 -1.70 5.11
CA LYS A 9 -20.82 -0.58 4.64
C LYS A 9 -21.00 0.52 5.68
N SER A 10 -21.06 0.17 6.97
CA SER A 10 -21.19 1.11 8.08
C SER A 10 -19.96 2.00 8.28
N ASP A 11 -18.79 1.64 7.75
CA ASP A 11 -17.56 2.42 7.89
C ASP A 11 -17.46 3.56 6.87
N TYR A 12 -18.43 3.69 5.93
CA TYR A 12 -18.43 4.74 4.91
C TYR A 12 -18.19 6.16 5.48
N PRO A 13 -18.89 6.61 6.55
CA PRO A 13 -18.64 7.94 7.10
C PRO A 13 -17.20 8.15 7.56
N ALA A 14 -16.57 7.12 8.13
CA ALA A 14 -15.18 7.17 8.56
C ALA A 14 -14.22 7.18 7.36
N LEU A 15 -14.51 6.38 6.32
CA LEU A 15 -13.71 6.36 5.10
C LEU A 15 -13.77 7.70 4.35
N LEU A 16 -14.94 8.34 4.29
CA LEU A 16 -15.12 9.68 3.71
C LEU A 16 -14.31 10.73 4.45
N ASN A 17 -14.36 10.71 5.79
CA ASN A 17 -13.54 11.62 6.61
C ASN A 17 -12.04 11.36 6.41
N ILE A 18 -11.60 10.11 6.31
CA ILE A 18 -10.22 9.77 5.99
C ILE A 18 -9.80 10.29 4.61
N ALA A 19 -10.64 10.14 3.57
CA ALA A 19 -10.37 10.65 2.23
C ALA A 19 -10.22 12.19 2.21
N GLN A 20 -10.98 12.89 3.07
CA GLN A 20 -10.82 14.33 3.24
C GLN A 20 -9.51 14.69 3.96
N GLU A 21 -9.10 13.91 4.96
CA GLU A 21 -7.87 14.14 5.73
C GLU A 21 -6.59 13.73 4.98
N SER A 22 -6.66 12.83 3.99
CA SER A 22 -5.49 12.39 3.21
C SER A 22 -4.91 13.46 2.28
N GLY A 23 -5.72 14.44 1.89
CA GLY A 23 -5.32 15.54 1.01
C GLY A 23 -5.05 15.12 -0.45
N HIS A 24 -4.40 16.01 -1.21
CA HIS A 24 -4.12 15.86 -2.64
C HIS A 24 -3.15 14.72 -2.97
N GLY A 25 -3.15 14.20 -4.20
CA GLY A 25 -2.17 13.20 -4.65
C GLY A 25 -2.31 11.84 -3.98
N PHE A 26 -3.46 11.56 -3.37
CA PHE A 26 -3.80 10.28 -2.77
C PHE A 26 -4.86 9.56 -3.63
N THR A 27 -4.52 9.35 -4.90
CA THR A 27 -5.41 8.83 -5.98
C THR A 27 -6.13 7.53 -5.64
N SER A 28 -5.53 6.67 -4.81
CA SER A 28 -6.14 5.40 -4.38
C SER A 28 -7.35 5.56 -3.44
N LEU A 29 -7.60 6.77 -2.93
CA LEU A 29 -8.75 7.11 -2.08
C LEU A 29 -9.26 8.53 -2.39
N PRO A 30 -9.89 8.74 -3.56
CA PRO A 30 -10.35 10.07 -3.97
C PRO A 30 -11.53 10.54 -3.11
N LEU A 31 -11.64 11.86 -2.91
CA LEU A 31 -12.80 12.48 -2.26
C LEU A 31 -14.01 12.51 -3.21
N ASN A 32 -14.60 11.33 -3.45
CA ASN A 32 -15.76 11.14 -4.30
C ASN A 32 -16.66 10.05 -3.68
N GLU A 33 -17.88 10.43 -3.30
CA GLU A 33 -18.80 9.56 -2.57
C GLU A 33 -19.13 8.25 -3.29
N GLU A 34 -19.41 8.32 -4.59
CA GLU A 34 -19.76 7.16 -5.42
C GLU A 34 -18.61 6.16 -5.48
N LEU A 35 -17.38 6.65 -5.67
CA LEU A 35 -16.19 5.79 -5.73
C LEU A 35 -15.84 5.18 -4.39
N LEU A 36 -16.00 5.92 -3.30
CA LEU A 36 -15.79 5.39 -1.96
C LEU A 36 -16.80 4.28 -1.64
N GLN A 37 -18.07 4.46 -2.01
CA GLN A 37 -19.09 3.42 -1.88
C GLN A 37 -18.75 2.20 -2.76
N ASN A 38 -18.42 2.42 -4.04
CA ASN A 38 -18.02 1.34 -4.95
C ASN A 38 -16.79 0.58 -4.44
N LYS A 39 -15.80 1.27 -3.84
CA LYS A 39 -14.60 0.64 -3.26
C LYS A 39 -14.96 -0.25 -2.06
N ILE A 40 -15.90 0.18 -1.21
CA ILE A 40 -16.42 -0.66 -0.12
C ILE A 40 -17.14 -1.89 -0.68
N GLU A 41 -18.02 -1.71 -1.66
CA GLU A 41 -18.80 -2.81 -2.23
C GLU A 41 -17.92 -3.83 -2.99
N ARG A 42 -16.95 -3.35 -3.77
CA ARG A 42 -15.92 -4.18 -4.41
C ARG A 42 -15.12 -4.94 -3.36
N SER A 43 -14.76 -4.30 -2.25
CA SER A 43 -14.06 -4.98 -1.17
C SER A 43 -14.87 -6.10 -0.54
N MET A 44 -16.13 -5.84 -0.21
CA MET A 44 -17.02 -6.86 0.35
C MET A 44 -17.22 -8.04 -0.61
N THR A 45 -17.37 -7.75 -1.91
CA THR A 45 -17.48 -8.77 -2.95
C THR A 45 -16.20 -9.59 -3.06
N SER A 46 -15.03 -8.95 -3.00
CA SER A 46 -13.71 -9.59 -3.07
C SER A 46 -13.46 -10.56 -1.92
N PHE A 47 -13.89 -10.21 -0.69
CA PHE A 47 -13.80 -11.09 0.47
C PHE A 47 -14.76 -12.29 0.39
N ALA A 48 -15.86 -12.18 -0.35
CA ALA A 48 -16.83 -13.26 -0.56
C ALA A 48 -16.53 -14.12 -1.80
N LYS A 49 -15.71 -13.63 -2.73
CA LYS A 49 -15.40 -14.29 -4.00
C LYS A 49 -14.52 -15.52 -3.77
N GLU A 50 -14.96 -16.67 -4.27
CA GLU A 50 -14.12 -17.87 -4.39
C GLU A 50 -13.22 -17.71 -5.62
N THR A 51 -11.91 -17.56 -5.38
CA THR A 51 -10.89 -17.48 -6.42
C THR A 51 -9.55 -17.94 -5.85
N ASP A 52 -8.69 -18.46 -6.71
CA ASP A 52 -7.32 -18.87 -6.48
C ASP A 52 -6.34 -18.26 -7.49
N VAL A 53 -6.78 -17.23 -8.23
CA VAL A 53 -5.98 -16.45 -9.18
C VAL A 53 -6.29 -14.96 -8.98
N PRO A 54 -5.27 -14.07 -8.92
CA PRO A 54 -5.50 -12.64 -8.80
C PRO A 54 -6.12 -12.07 -10.09
N PHE A 55 -7.15 -11.25 -9.94
CA PHE A 55 -7.75 -10.47 -11.03
C PHE A 55 -8.21 -9.09 -10.52
N ASP A 56 -9.51 -8.87 -10.43
CA ASP A 56 -10.16 -7.61 -10.09
C ASP A 56 -10.46 -7.46 -8.59
N GLU A 57 -9.94 -8.34 -7.73
CA GLU A 57 -10.20 -8.27 -6.29
C GLU A 57 -9.48 -7.07 -5.66
N GLY A 58 -10.19 -6.32 -4.81
CA GLY A 58 -9.64 -5.27 -3.97
C GLY A 58 -9.96 -5.57 -2.51
N TYR A 59 -8.97 -5.57 -1.63
CA TYR A 59 -9.13 -5.87 -0.21
C TYR A 59 -8.88 -4.61 0.61
N LEU A 60 -9.96 -3.97 1.09
CA LEU A 60 -9.89 -2.76 1.90
C LEU A 60 -10.08 -3.11 3.39
N PHE A 61 -9.14 -2.63 4.20
CA PHE A 61 -9.10 -2.82 5.64
C PHE A 61 -9.20 -1.50 6.38
N VAL A 62 -9.82 -1.51 7.55
CA VAL A 62 -9.83 -0.41 8.50
C VAL A 62 -9.10 -0.79 9.78
N LEU A 63 -8.47 0.19 10.42
CA LEU A 63 -7.98 0.06 11.80
C LEU A 63 -9.03 0.66 12.73
N GLU A 64 -9.57 -0.15 13.63
CA GLU A 64 -10.61 0.22 14.58
C GLU A 64 -10.05 0.20 16.01
N ASP A 65 -10.40 1.22 16.79
CA ASP A 65 -10.19 1.21 18.24
C ASP A 65 -11.35 0.44 18.90
N SER A 66 -11.06 -0.76 19.41
CA SER A 66 -12.07 -1.66 19.98
C SER A 66 -12.79 -1.09 21.21
N GLU A 67 -12.22 -0.07 21.87
CA GLU A 67 -12.83 0.55 23.05
C GLU A 67 -13.88 1.60 22.67
N THR A 68 -13.68 2.30 21.56
CA THR A 68 -14.55 3.41 21.12
C THR A 68 -15.38 3.07 19.90
N GLY A 69 -15.00 2.06 19.12
CA GLY A 69 -15.55 1.77 17.80
C GLY A 69 -15.10 2.77 16.72
N GLU A 70 -14.18 3.69 17.02
CA GLU A 70 -13.69 4.66 16.05
C GLU A 70 -12.79 3.96 15.02
N VAL A 71 -13.07 4.18 13.73
CA VAL A 71 -12.14 3.85 12.63
C VAL A 71 -11.11 4.97 12.50
N VAL A 72 -9.85 4.61 12.65
CA VAL A 72 -8.73 5.56 12.84
C VAL A 72 -7.70 5.52 11.70
N GLY A 73 -7.82 4.56 10.80
CA GLY A 73 -6.94 4.40 9.65
C GLY A 73 -7.49 3.38 8.66
N THR A 74 -6.89 3.32 7.49
CA THR A 74 -7.27 2.45 6.38
C THR A 74 -6.04 1.98 5.61
N SER A 75 -6.15 0.84 4.96
CA SER A 75 -5.13 0.29 4.06
C SER A 75 -5.78 -0.68 3.09
N ALA A 76 -5.25 -0.80 1.88
CA ALA A 76 -5.78 -1.72 0.89
C ALA A 76 -4.70 -2.55 0.20
N ILE A 77 -5.18 -3.58 -0.50
CA ILE A 77 -4.43 -4.41 -1.44
C ILE A 77 -5.28 -4.56 -2.70
N GLU A 78 -4.75 -4.19 -3.86
CA GLU A 78 -5.31 -4.58 -5.16
C GLU A 78 -4.65 -5.90 -5.57
N ALA A 79 -5.44 -6.94 -5.89
CA ALA A 79 -4.93 -8.28 -6.16
C ALA A 79 -4.03 -8.31 -7.40
N ALA A 80 -4.47 -7.68 -8.48
CA ALA A 80 -3.67 -7.42 -9.67
C ALA A 80 -4.05 -6.08 -10.31
N VAL A 81 -3.07 -5.19 -10.49
CA VAL A 81 -3.25 -3.94 -11.21
C VAL A 81 -3.10 -4.14 -12.72
N GLY A 82 -3.65 -3.25 -13.54
CA GLY A 82 -3.36 -3.24 -14.97
C GLY A 82 -4.13 -4.24 -15.83
N LEU A 83 -5.08 -5.02 -15.26
CA LEU A 83 -5.81 -6.07 -15.98
C LEU A 83 -7.12 -5.58 -16.62
N ASP A 84 -7.87 -4.72 -15.92
CA ASP A 84 -9.06 -4.07 -16.47
C ASP A 84 -8.71 -2.72 -17.11
N ASP A 85 -8.02 -1.86 -16.34
CA ASP A 85 -7.50 -0.57 -16.78
C ASP A 85 -5.98 -0.59 -16.78
N ALA A 86 -5.36 0.02 -17.81
CA ALA A 86 -3.92 0.14 -17.90
C ALA A 86 -3.33 0.87 -16.68
N PHE A 87 -2.22 0.32 -16.18
CA PHE A 87 -1.49 0.83 -15.03
C PHE A 87 -0.14 1.35 -15.51
N TYR A 88 -0.04 2.68 -15.63
CA TYR A 88 1.06 3.34 -16.33
C TYR A 88 2.12 3.88 -15.36
N HIS A 89 3.38 3.77 -15.77
CA HIS A 89 4.54 4.34 -15.07
C HIS A 89 5.50 4.96 -16.08
N TYR A 90 6.41 5.80 -15.57
CA TYR A 90 7.67 6.05 -16.26
C TYR A 90 8.76 5.13 -15.76
N HIS A 91 9.45 4.45 -16.67
CA HIS A 91 10.72 3.82 -16.38
C HIS A 91 11.87 4.82 -16.59
N LEU A 92 12.52 5.19 -15.48
CA LEU A 92 13.74 5.97 -15.40
C LEU A 92 14.94 5.10 -15.78
N SER A 93 15.42 5.27 -17.01
CA SER A 93 16.56 4.52 -17.56
C SER A 93 17.65 5.46 -18.08
N LYS A 94 18.81 4.90 -18.46
CA LYS A 94 19.94 5.68 -19.00
C LYS A 94 20.14 5.42 -20.49
N VAL A 95 20.34 6.48 -21.26
CA VAL A 95 20.87 6.43 -22.61
C VAL A 95 22.32 6.94 -22.62
N ILE A 96 23.20 6.26 -23.36
CA ILE A 96 24.61 6.66 -23.51
C ILE A 96 24.82 7.30 -24.87
N HIS A 97 25.16 8.58 -24.88
CA HIS A 97 25.66 9.27 -26.06
C HIS A 97 27.18 9.16 -26.11
N SER A 98 27.71 8.42 -27.08
CA SER A 98 29.14 8.28 -27.30
C SER A 98 29.53 8.74 -28.69
N SER A 99 30.52 9.64 -28.77
CA SER A 99 31.15 10.06 -30.02
C SER A 99 32.66 9.93 -29.87
N ARG A 100 33.24 8.95 -30.57
CA ARG A 100 34.69 8.69 -30.55
C ARG A 100 35.49 9.84 -31.15
N THR A 101 34.99 10.44 -32.23
CA THR A 101 35.63 11.58 -32.91
C THR A 101 35.69 12.83 -32.05
N LEU A 102 34.67 13.04 -31.20
CA LEU A 102 34.63 14.19 -30.29
C LEU A 102 35.14 13.85 -28.88
N ASN A 103 35.57 12.60 -28.63
CA ASN A 103 35.89 12.06 -27.31
C ASN A 103 34.80 12.36 -26.25
N VAL A 104 33.53 12.24 -26.65
CA VAL A 104 32.38 12.46 -25.78
C VAL A 104 31.82 11.13 -25.32
N TYR A 105 31.61 11.01 -24.02
CA TYR A 105 30.80 9.96 -23.40
C TYR A 105 29.88 10.63 -22.38
N LYS A 106 28.57 10.58 -22.61
CA LYS A 106 27.58 11.21 -21.75
C LYS A 106 26.44 10.24 -21.49
N ALA A 107 26.28 9.85 -20.23
CA ALA A 107 25.09 9.16 -19.76
C ALA A 107 24.01 10.20 -19.44
N VAL A 108 22.79 9.96 -19.92
CA VAL A 108 21.64 10.84 -19.68
C VAL A 108 20.45 10.01 -19.23
N ASP A 109 19.74 10.49 -18.23
CA ASP A 109 18.51 9.86 -17.74
C ASP A 109 17.32 10.21 -18.63
N ILE A 110 16.49 9.21 -18.91
CA ILE A 110 15.26 9.32 -19.70
C ILE A 110 14.09 8.66 -18.98
N LEU A 111 12.89 9.22 -19.15
CA LEU A 111 11.64 8.66 -18.68
C LEU A 111 10.89 8.06 -19.87
N THR A 112 10.57 6.77 -19.81
CA THR A 112 9.83 6.08 -20.88
C THR A 112 8.51 5.58 -20.33
N LEU A 113 7.40 5.99 -20.94
CA LEU A 113 6.06 5.52 -20.54
C LEU A 113 5.94 4.01 -20.79
N CYS A 114 5.46 3.28 -19.80
CA CYS A 114 5.32 1.82 -19.82
C CYS A 114 4.18 1.37 -18.90
N ASN A 115 3.93 0.06 -18.86
CA ASN A 115 2.93 -0.59 -18.01
C ASN A 115 3.45 -1.95 -17.50
N ASP A 116 4.74 -1.99 -17.16
CA ASP A 116 5.48 -3.22 -16.84
C ASP A 116 4.95 -3.97 -15.60
N TYR A 117 4.20 -3.28 -14.73
CA TYR A 117 3.59 -3.84 -13.53
C TYR A 117 2.17 -4.40 -13.74
N THR A 118 1.67 -4.50 -14.97
CA THR A 118 0.42 -5.21 -15.25
C THR A 118 0.46 -6.62 -14.65
N GLY A 119 -0.53 -6.93 -13.80
CA GLY A 119 -0.66 -8.19 -13.07
C GLY A 119 -0.02 -8.20 -11.68
N ALA A 120 0.71 -7.16 -11.26
CA ALA A 120 1.31 -7.10 -9.93
C ALA A 120 0.27 -6.81 -8.83
N THR A 121 0.51 -7.31 -7.62
CA THR A 121 -0.29 -6.94 -6.44
C THR A 121 0.17 -5.58 -5.94
N GLU A 122 -0.76 -4.66 -5.66
CA GLU A 122 -0.44 -3.32 -5.19
C GLU A 122 -0.88 -3.12 -3.73
N LEU A 123 0.02 -2.57 -2.91
CA LEU A 123 -0.28 -2.06 -1.58
C LEU A 123 -0.65 -0.59 -1.67
N CYS A 124 -1.92 -0.26 -1.46
CA CYS A 124 -2.42 1.12 -1.64
C CYS A 124 -3.24 1.59 -0.42
N THR A 125 -3.80 2.80 -0.51
CA THR A 125 -4.75 3.38 0.45
C THR A 125 -4.25 3.39 1.91
N LEU A 126 -2.94 3.46 2.14
CA LEU A 126 -2.38 3.46 3.51
C LEU A 126 -2.50 4.86 4.15
N PHE A 127 -3.41 4.99 5.11
CA PHE A 127 -3.58 6.23 5.88
C PHE A 127 -3.86 5.95 7.36
N LEU A 128 -3.26 6.75 8.25
CA LEU A 128 -3.51 6.70 9.69
C LEU A 128 -3.63 8.13 10.20
N LYS A 129 -4.70 8.40 10.96
CA LYS A 129 -4.94 9.70 11.62
C LYS A 129 -3.78 10.06 12.54
N ASP A 130 -3.38 11.33 12.56
CA ASP A 130 -2.20 11.81 13.28
C ASP A 130 -2.19 11.43 14.77
N LYS A 131 -3.33 11.58 15.46
CA LYS A 131 -3.46 11.20 16.90
C LYS A 131 -3.23 9.70 17.18
N TYR A 132 -3.26 8.85 16.14
CA TYR A 132 -3.03 7.41 16.24
C TYR A 132 -1.69 6.95 15.65
N ARG A 133 -0.85 7.86 15.14
CA ARG A 133 0.54 7.58 14.70
C ARG A 133 1.47 7.39 15.90
N LYS A 134 1.15 6.44 16.77
CA LYS A 134 1.86 6.11 18.01
C LYS A 134 1.96 4.60 18.20
N GLY A 135 2.93 4.17 19.00
CA GLY A 135 3.17 2.76 19.27
C GLY A 135 3.35 1.95 17.99
N PHE A 136 2.61 0.85 17.85
CA PHE A 136 2.72 -0.07 16.72
C PHE A 136 1.63 0.10 15.66
N ASN A 137 0.78 1.12 15.75
CA ASN A 137 -0.41 1.24 14.88
C ASN A 137 -0.06 1.33 13.39
N GLY A 138 0.96 2.12 13.03
CA GLY A 138 1.41 2.22 11.63
C GLY A 138 1.99 0.90 11.11
N LYS A 139 2.74 0.18 11.95
CA LYS A 139 3.28 -1.14 11.62
C LYS A 139 2.16 -2.18 11.50
N LEU A 140 1.20 -2.19 12.42
CA LEU A 140 0.02 -3.04 12.38
C LEU A 140 -0.74 -2.82 11.07
N LEU A 141 -1.10 -1.58 10.77
CA LEU A 141 -1.86 -1.24 9.57
C LEU A 141 -1.13 -1.64 8.28
N SER A 142 0.18 -1.37 8.19
CA SER A 142 0.95 -1.72 6.99
C SER A 142 1.22 -3.22 6.87
N LYS A 143 1.81 -3.84 7.91
CA LYS A 143 2.36 -5.20 7.87
C LYS A 143 1.28 -6.29 7.96
N SER A 144 0.08 -5.98 8.47
CA SER A 144 -1.05 -6.94 8.43
C SER A 144 -1.44 -7.32 7.01
N ARG A 145 -1.17 -6.46 6.02
CA ARG A 145 -1.38 -6.78 4.60
C ARG A 145 -0.44 -7.89 4.13
N PHE A 146 0.80 -7.90 4.58
CA PHE A 146 1.74 -9.00 4.30
C PHE A 146 1.29 -10.30 4.93
N MET A 147 0.80 -10.26 6.17
CA MET A 147 0.23 -11.45 6.82
C MET A 147 -0.98 -11.98 6.06
N PHE A 148 -1.87 -11.10 5.60
CA PHE A 148 -3.01 -11.46 4.76
C PHE A 148 -2.57 -12.09 3.43
N ILE A 149 -1.60 -11.49 2.73
CA ILE A 149 -1.01 -12.06 1.50
C ILE A 149 -0.42 -13.45 1.77
N ASN A 150 0.31 -13.63 2.87
CA ASN A 150 0.92 -14.91 3.20
C ASN A 150 -0.10 -16.02 3.48
N GLN A 151 -1.23 -15.69 4.10
CA GLN A 151 -2.29 -16.66 4.40
C GLN A 151 -3.09 -17.04 3.15
N HIS A 152 -3.23 -16.11 2.21
CA HIS A 152 -4.09 -16.25 1.03
C HIS A 152 -3.29 -16.12 -0.28
N LYS A 153 -2.07 -16.66 -0.34
CA LYS A 153 -1.08 -16.40 -1.41
C LYS A 153 -1.62 -16.55 -2.83
N THR A 154 -2.49 -17.53 -3.08
CA THR A 154 -3.05 -17.79 -4.42
C THR A 154 -3.90 -16.64 -4.95
N ARG A 155 -4.40 -15.76 -4.09
CA ARG A 155 -5.17 -14.56 -4.46
C ARG A 155 -4.31 -13.38 -4.89
N PHE A 156 -2.98 -13.53 -4.89
CA PHE A 156 -2.03 -12.44 -5.11
C PHE A 156 -0.94 -12.85 -6.09
N ALA A 157 -0.36 -11.85 -6.75
CA ALA A 157 0.77 -12.03 -7.64
C ALA A 157 2.08 -12.24 -6.86
N GLU A 158 3.07 -12.83 -7.52
CA GLU A 158 4.40 -13.04 -6.93
C GLU A 158 5.17 -11.73 -6.69
N THR A 159 4.88 -10.68 -7.48
CA THR A 159 5.44 -9.34 -7.31
C THR A 159 4.42 -8.47 -6.59
N VAL A 160 4.86 -7.84 -5.50
CA VAL A 160 4.10 -6.84 -4.75
C VAL A 160 4.76 -5.49 -4.93
N ILE A 161 3.97 -4.49 -5.27
CA ILE A 161 4.41 -3.10 -5.46
C ILE A 161 3.71 -2.16 -4.48
N ALA A 162 4.27 -0.96 -4.33
CA ALA A 162 3.59 0.19 -3.75
C ALA A 162 4.01 1.46 -4.50
N GLU A 163 3.05 2.20 -5.05
CA GLU A 163 3.29 3.53 -5.57
C GLU A 163 3.30 4.54 -4.41
N MET A 164 4.45 5.18 -4.22
CA MET A 164 4.64 6.12 -3.14
C MET A 164 4.32 7.52 -3.64
N ARG A 165 3.39 8.22 -3.00
CA ARG A 165 3.07 9.62 -3.30
C ARG A 165 4.33 10.48 -3.40
N GLY A 166 4.51 11.15 -4.54
CA GLY A 166 5.63 12.02 -4.86
C GLY A 166 5.52 13.41 -4.25
N VAL A 167 6.47 14.27 -4.56
CA VAL A 167 6.57 15.61 -3.95
C VAL A 167 5.47 16.54 -4.49
N SER A 168 4.71 17.14 -3.56
CA SER A 168 3.74 18.19 -3.81
C SER A 168 3.80 19.23 -2.67
N ASP A 169 3.45 20.48 -2.93
CA ASP A 169 3.29 21.47 -1.87
C ASP A 169 1.93 21.36 -1.13
N GLU A 170 1.69 22.25 -0.16
CA GLU A 170 0.46 22.28 0.65
C GLU A 170 -0.81 22.56 -0.18
N ASN A 171 -0.67 23.16 -1.36
CA ASN A 171 -1.77 23.41 -2.31
C ASN A 171 -1.94 22.25 -3.30
N GLY A 172 -1.19 21.16 -3.14
CA GLY A 172 -1.20 20.02 -4.06
C GLY A 172 -0.40 20.25 -5.35
N SER A 173 0.46 21.26 -5.44
CA SER A 173 1.25 21.54 -6.64
C SER A 173 2.51 20.67 -6.69
N SER A 174 2.61 19.79 -7.68
CA SER A 174 3.83 19.01 -7.96
C SER A 174 4.74 19.74 -8.95
N PRO A 175 6.04 19.91 -8.67
CA PRO A 175 6.99 20.46 -9.64
C PRO A 175 7.09 19.65 -10.93
N PHE A 176 6.95 18.32 -10.81
CA PHE A 176 6.99 17.41 -11.96
C PHE A 176 5.74 17.58 -12.82
N TRP A 177 4.55 17.55 -12.20
CA TRP A 177 3.31 17.80 -12.92
C TRP A 177 3.31 19.16 -13.62
N LYS A 178 3.73 20.23 -12.94
CA LYS A 178 3.74 21.58 -13.52
C LYS A 178 4.51 21.63 -14.83
N TRP A 179 5.62 20.90 -14.91
CA TRP A 179 6.38 20.80 -16.15
C TRP A 179 5.62 20.01 -17.21
N LEU A 180 4.99 18.89 -16.86
CA LEU A 180 4.16 18.11 -17.80
C LEU A 180 2.97 18.93 -18.31
N GLU A 181 2.29 19.66 -17.44
CA GLU A 181 1.17 20.55 -17.76
C GLU A 181 1.58 21.57 -18.81
N GLU A 182 2.61 22.37 -18.54
CA GLU A 182 3.10 23.40 -19.46
C GLU A 182 3.41 22.87 -20.88
N HIS A 183 3.85 21.61 -21.00
CA HIS A 183 4.37 21.06 -22.25
C HIS A 183 3.42 20.09 -22.97
N PHE A 184 2.52 19.42 -22.25
CA PHE A 184 1.70 18.33 -22.80
C PHE A 184 0.21 18.39 -22.44
N PHE A 185 -0.16 19.02 -21.31
CA PHE A 185 -1.55 19.02 -20.83
C PHE A 185 -2.11 20.43 -20.73
N SER A 186 -3.27 20.68 -21.33
CA SER A 186 -4.04 21.91 -21.09
C SER A 186 -4.97 21.79 -19.86
N MET A 187 -4.52 21.09 -18.81
CA MET A 187 -5.33 20.71 -17.63
C MET A 187 -4.48 20.79 -16.34
N ASP A 188 -5.07 21.30 -15.26
CA ASP A 188 -4.39 21.43 -13.96
C ASP A 188 -4.25 20.09 -13.19
N PHE A 189 -3.34 20.06 -12.21
CA PHE A 189 -3.05 18.85 -11.41
C PHE A 189 -4.28 18.32 -10.68
N PRO A 190 -5.08 19.13 -9.96
CA PRO A 190 -6.24 18.61 -9.24
C PRO A 190 -7.26 17.95 -10.18
N THR A 191 -7.44 18.47 -11.40
CA THR A 191 -8.31 17.83 -12.39
C THR A 191 -7.73 16.51 -12.87
N ALA A 192 -6.43 16.44 -13.19
CA ALA A 192 -5.79 15.20 -13.62
C ALA A 192 -5.76 14.11 -12.52
N ASP A 193 -5.47 14.51 -11.28
CA ASP A 193 -5.51 13.68 -10.07
C ASP A 193 -6.93 13.12 -9.84
N TYR A 194 -7.94 13.98 -9.97
CA TYR A 194 -9.36 13.59 -9.87
C TYR A 194 -9.79 12.64 -11.00
N LEU A 195 -9.49 12.95 -12.26
CA LEU A 195 -9.84 12.10 -13.42
C LEU A 195 -9.20 10.71 -13.29
N THR A 196 -7.95 10.66 -12.83
CA THR A 196 -7.26 9.40 -12.55
C THR A 196 -7.90 8.65 -11.39
N GLY A 197 -8.22 9.34 -10.30
CA GLY A 197 -8.91 8.77 -9.14
C GLY A 197 -10.28 8.20 -9.47
N ILE A 198 -11.00 8.80 -10.43
CA ILE A 198 -12.30 8.29 -10.93
C ILE A 198 -12.19 7.23 -12.04
N GLY A 199 -10.97 6.76 -12.34
CA GLY A 199 -10.73 5.71 -13.32
C GLY A 199 -10.85 6.16 -14.78
N GLN A 200 -11.01 7.47 -15.05
CA GLN A 200 -11.02 7.99 -16.41
C GLN A 200 -9.61 8.11 -16.96
N LYS A 201 -8.91 6.98 -17.17
CA LYS A 201 -7.50 6.94 -17.59
C LYS A 201 -7.28 7.05 -19.11
N VAL A 202 -8.35 7.19 -19.90
CA VAL A 202 -8.27 7.29 -21.36
C VAL A 202 -7.42 8.49 -21.80
N PHE A 203 -7.55 9.63 -21.11
CA PHE A 203 -6.76 10.83 -21.43
C PHE A 203 -5.26 10.60 -21.28
N ILE A 204 -4.83 9.67 -20.41
CA ILE A 204 -3.41 9.36 -20.18
C ILE A 204 -2.82 8.78 -21.48
N ALA A 205 -3.49 7.80 -22.09
CA ALA A 205 -3.03 7.20 -23.34
C ALA A 205 -3.05 8.19 -24.53
N GLU A 206 -3.93 9.18 -24.48
CA GLU A 206 -4.10 10.19 -25.52
C GLU A 206 -3.13 11.37 -25.40
N LEU A 207 -2.80 11.79 -24.17
CA LEU A 207 -2.05 13.02 -23.90
C LEU A 207 -0.62 12.77 -23.41
N MET A 208 -0.30 11.60 -22.82
CA MET A 208 1.05 11.34 -22.33
C MET A 208 2.07 11.24 -23.48
N PRO A 209 3.31 11.72 -23.29
CA PRO A 209 4.36 11.60 -24.28
C PRO A 209 4.67 10.13 -24.61
N LYS A 210 4.53 9.76 -25.89
CA LYS A 210 4.81 8.39 -26.37
C LYS A 210 6.29 8.09 -26.57
N TYR A 211 7.13 9.13 -26.57
CA TYR A 211 8.58 9.01 -26.75
C TYR A 211 9.31 9.36 -25.46
N PRO A 212 10.53 8.82 -25.25
CA PRO A 212 11.27 9.07 -24.03
C PRO A 212 11.52 10.57 -23.77
N ILE A 213 11.26 10.99 -22.54
CA ILE A 213 11.51 12.36 -22.06
C ILE A 213 12.91 12.38 -21.46
N TYR A 214 13.77 13.23 -21.99
CA TYR A 214 15.09 13.46 -21.41
C TYR A 214 14.95 14.24 -20.10
N VAL A 215 15.38 13.65 -18.98
CA VAL A 215 15.25 14.26 -17.64
C VAL A 215 15.95 15.61 -17.58
N ASN A 216 17.06 15.79 -18.30
CA ASN A 216 17.77 17.06 -18.32
C ASN A 216 17.04 18.19 -19.10
N LEU A 217 15.93 17.90 -19.80
CA LEU A 217 15.04 18.89 -20.42
C LEU A 217 13.91 19.35 -19.49
N LEU A 218 13.69 18.65 -18.38
CA LEU A 218 12.76 19.08 -17.34
C LEU A 218 13.24 20.39 -16.69
N SER A 219 12.36 21.13 -16.01
CA SER A 219 12.78 22.21 -15.11
C SER A 219 13.69 21.68 -13.99
N LYS A 220 14.49 22.54 -13.35
CA LYS A 220 15.41 22.09 -12.31
C LYS A 220 14.69 21.55 -11.09
N GLU A 221 13.53 22.13 -10.81
CA GLU A 221 12.62 21.73 -9.74
C GLU A 221 11.98 20.36 -10.05
N ALA A 222 11.55 20.13 -11.30
CA ALA A 222 11.02 18.83 -11.72
C ALA A 222 12.10 17.73 -11.69
N GLN A 223 13.34 18.04 -12.12
CA GLN A 223 14.48 17.10 -12.02
C GLN A 223 14.73 16.67 -10.57
N ALA A 224 14.59 17.59 -9.62
CA ALA A 224 14.94 17.36 -8.22
C ALA A 224 13.95 16.44 -7.48
N VAL A 225 12.74 16.24 -8.02
CA VAL A 225 11.69 15.45 -7.36
C VAL A 225 11.47 14.07 -7.98
N VAL A 226 12.15 13.72 -9.08
CA VAL A 226 12.01 12.41 -9.72
C VAL A 226 12.50 11.30 -8.78
N GLY A 227 11.60 10.40 -8.40
CA GLY A 227 11.87 9.30 -7.48
C GLY A 227 11.89 9.71 -6.01
N GLU A 228 11.50 10.95 -5.69
CA GLU A 228 11.40 11.45 -4.32
C GLU A 228 9.97 11.34 -3.80
N VAL A 229 9.83 11.03 -2.50
CA VAL A 229 8.52 10.92 -1.84
C VAL A 229 8.12 12.22 -1.14
N HIS A 230 6.82 12.45 -1.01
CA HIS A 230 6.27 13.46 -0.09
C HIS A 230 6.77 13.24 1.35
N ASP A 231 6.89 14.32 2.14
CA ASP A 231 7.38 14.21 3.52
C ASP A 231 6.50 13.31 4.39
N ASN A 232 5.17 13.43 4.26
CA ASN A 232 4.19 12.54 4.91
C ASN A 232 4.30 11.06 4.50
N THR A 233 4.98 10.76 3.38
CA THR A 233 5.16 9.41 2.84
C THR A 233 6.48 8.77 3.30
N ARG A 234 7.44 9.55 3.82
CA ARG A 234 8.75 9.05 4.28
C ARG A 234 8.66 7.89 5.28
N PRO A 235 7.79 7.91 6.31
CA PRO A 235 7.69 6.79 7.23
C PRO A 235 7.23 5.49 6.57
N ALA A 236 6.37 5.58 5.54
CA ALA A 236 5.83 4.42 4.84
C ALA A 236 6.89 3.76 3.95
N ILE A 237 7.65 4.55 3.16
CA ILE A 237 8.70 3.98 2.29
C ILE A 237 9.83 3.34 3.10
N GLU A 238 10.23 3.93 4.23
CA GLU A 238 11.27 3.34 5.10
C GLU A 238 10.80 2.03 5.74
N LEU A 239 9.52 1.92 6.09
CA LEU A 239 8.93 0.65 6.52
C LEU A 239 9.02 -0.40 5.41
N LEU A 240 8.61 -0.07 4.18
CA LEU A 240 8.67 -1.01 3.05
C LEU A 240 10.11 -1.45 2.74
N LYS A 241 11.07 -0.52 2.74
CA LYS A 241 12.50 -0.86 2.59
C LYS A 241 12.97 -1.83 3.67
N SER A 242 12.55 -1.63 4.93
CA SER A 242 12.90 -2.54 6.04
C SER A 242 12.27 -3.94 5.90
N GLU A 243 11.25 -4.06 5.05
CA GLU A 243 10.58 -5.31 4.71
C GLU A 243 11.14 -5.98 3.44
N GLY A 244 12.09 -5.32 2.75
CA GLY A 244 12.76 -5.86 1.56
C GLY A 244 12.32 -5.25 0.23
N PHE A 245 11.52 -4.18 0.24
CA PHE A 245 11.14 -3.48 -0.99
C PHE A 245 12.30 -2.64 -1.52
N THR A 246 12.43 -2.62 -2.85
CA THR A 246 13.48 -1.89 -3.58
C THR A 246 12.90 -0.98 -4.65
N PHE A 247 13.57 0.14 -4.92
CA PHE A 247 13.25 1.02 -6.03
C PHE A 247 14.03 0.59 -7.28
N ASN A 248 13.32 0.20 -8.33
CA ASN A 248 13.90 -0.30 -9.59
C ASN A 248 13.70 0.65 -10.77
N GLY A 249 13.59 1.96 -10.49
CA GLY A 249 13.56 2.99 -11.53
C GLY A 249 12.16 3.26 -12.10
N TYR A 250 11.09 2.85 -11.44
CA TYR A 250 9.72 3.16 -11.88
C TYR A 250 9.14 4.30 -11.05
N VAL A 251 8.61 5.31 -11.71
CA VAL A 251 7.99 6.47 -11.04
C VAL A 251 6.59 6.74 -11.59
N ASP A 252 5.74 7.32 -10.75
CA ASP A 252 4.41 7.76 -11.12
C ASP A 252 4.45 8.77 -12.28
N ILE A 253 3.41 8.75 -13.11
CA ILE A 253 3.31 9.56 -14.32
C ILE A 253 2.87 11.01 -14.07
N PHE A 254 2.39 11.34 -12.86
CA PHE A 254 1.89 12.65 -12.48
C PHE A 254 2.83 13.41 -11.54
N ASP A 255 3.32 12.77 -10.48
CA ASP A 255 4.13 13.41 -9.44
C ASP A 255 5.57 12.88 -9.33
N ALA A 256 5.91 11.88 -10.17
CA ALA A 256 7.20 11.19 -10.19
C ALA A 256 7.62 10.54 -8.86
N GLY A 257 6.66 10.26 -7.98
CA GLY A 257 6.85 9.45 -6.79
C GLY A 257 7.31 8.04 -7.15
N PRO A 258 8.20 7.42 -6.35
CA PRO A 258 8.78 6.13 -6.69
C PRO A 258 7.77 4.98 -6.48
N THR A 259 7.75 4.04 -7.41
CA THR A 259 7.19 2.70 -7.20
C THR A 259 8.27 1.80 -6.60
N VAL A 260 7.99 1.22 -5.43
CA VAL A 260 8.88 0.22 -4.81
C VAL A 260 8.27 -1.16 -4.95
N GLU A 261 9.11 -2.18 -5.12
CA GLU A 261 8.65 -3.56 -5.33
C GLU A 261 9.40 -4.59 -4.50
N ALA A 262 8.76 -5.73 -4.25
CA ALA A 262 9.35 -6.92 -3.66
C ALA A 262 8.70 -8.19 -4.23
N LYS A 263 9.46 -9.29 -4.29
CA LYS A 263 8.86 -10.62 -4.43
C LYS A 263 8.21 -11.02 -3.11
N VAL A 264 7.02 -11.62 -3.14
CA VAL A 264 6.26 -12.08 -1.95
C VAL A 264 7.17 -12.85 -0.98
N ASP A 265 7.94 -13.81 -1.48
CA ASP A 265 8.81 -14.65 -0.65
C ASP A 265 10.06 -13.93 -0.11
N ASN A 266 10.36 -12.71 -0.58
CA ASN A 266 11.43 -11.88 -0.03
C ASN A 266 10.96 -10.95 1.09
N ILE A 267 9.64 -10.75 1.24
CA ILE A 267 9.08 -9.86 2.25
C ILE A 267 9.39 -10.41 3.64
N ARG A 268 10.10 -9.61 4.47
CA ARG A 268 10.58 -10.04 5.80
C ARG A 268 9.44 -10.58 6.68
N THR A 269 8.32 -9.87 6.77
CA THR A 269 7.15 -10.30 7.56
C THR A 269 6.64 -11.66 7.11
N ILE A 270 6.51 -11.87 5.80
CA ILE A 270 6.04 -13.14 5.21
C ILE A 270 7.00 -14.28 5.58
N ARG A 271 8.30 -14.08 5.40
CA ARG A 271 9.33 -15.08 5.73
C ARG A 271 9.42 -15.41 7.21
N ALA A 272 9.20 -14.43 8.08
CA ALA A 272 9.31 -14.56 9.52
C ALA A 272 7.99 -14.97 10.20
N THR A 273 6.89 -15.06 9.44
CA THR A 273 5.59 -15.47 9.98
C THR A 273 5.64 -16.92 10.43
N GLN A 274 5.18 -17.17 11.65
CA GLN A 274 5.01 -18.49 12.24
C GLN A 274 3.53 -18.75 12.50
N PHE A 275 3.13 -20.02 12.49
CA PHE A 275 1.75 -20.45 12.69
C PHE A 275 1.63 -21.24 13.99
N PHE A 276 0.60 -20.95 14.77
CA PHE A 276 0.37 -21.59 16.06
C PHE A 276 -1.09 -21.99 16.21
N LYS A 277 -1.32 -23.12 16.88
CA LYS A 277 -2.63 -23.49 17.43
C LYS A 277 -2.92 -22.72 18.71
N VAL A 278 -4.14 -22.23 18.83
CA VAL A 278 -4.53 -21.39 19.95
C VAL A 278 -4.98 -22.22 21.14
N ARG A 279 -4.43 -21.91 22.31
CA ARG A 279 -5.07 -22.20 23.61
C ARG A 279 -5.59 -20.92 24.23
N VAL A 280 -6.81 -20.95 24.76
CA VAL A 280 -7.42 -19.79 25.42
C VAL A 280 -7.36 -19.98 26.92
N ALA A 281 -6.79 -19.00 27.62
CA ALA A 281 -6.76 -18.96 29.08
C ALA A 281 -7.60 -17.78 29.61
N GLU A 282 -8.35 -18.00 30.69
CA GLU A 282 -9.08 -16.92 31.38
C GLU A 282 -8.14 -15.86 31.98
N LYS A 283 -6.96 -16.29 32.45
CA LYS A 283 -5.90 -15.42 32.92
C LYS A 283 -4.57 -15.89 32.37
N LEU A 284 -3.88 -15.02 31.65
CA LEU A 284 -2.48 -15.23 31.31
C LEU A 284 -1.64 -15.06 32.59
N PRO A 285 -0.57 -15.87 32.77
CA PRO A 285 0.46 -15.57 33.76
C PRO A 285 0.96 -14.14 33.53
N ALA A 286 1.36 -13.44 34.61
CA ALA A 286 2.00 -12.14 34.47
C ALA A 286 3.22 -12.30 33.54
N GLN A 287 3.12 -11.75 32.32
CA GLN A 287 4.18 -11.91 31.33
C GLN A 287 5.37 -11.06 31.75
N THR A 288 6.46 -11.71 32.15
CA THR A 288 7.70 -11.00 32.50
C THR A 288 8.62 -10.76 31.30
N ASN A 289 8.40 -11.47 30.18
CA ASN A 289 9.31 -11.51 29.01
C ASN A 289 8.60 -11.38 27.65
N GLY A 290 7.39 -10.82 27.58
CA GLY A 290 6.67 -10.66 26.32
C GLY A 290 7.41 -9.75 25.32
N SER A 291 7.30 -10.07 24.03
CA SER A 291 7.84 -9.23 22.95
C SER A 291 6.71 -8.73 22.05
N PRO A 292 6.81 -7.51 21.48
CA PRO A 292 5.78 -6.97 20.62
C PRO A 292 5.73 -7.75 19.29
N VAL A 293 4.57 -8.33 19.01
CA VAL A 293 4.30 -9.09 17.78
C VAL A 293 3.00 -8.65 17.14
N LEU A 294 2.88 -8.92 15.85
CA LEU A 294 1.62 -8.96 15.14
C LEU A 294 1.03 -10.35 15.25
N ILE A 295 -0.26 -10.43 15.52
CA ILE A 295 -1.03 -11.67 15.52
C ILE A 295 -2.27 -11.48 14.64
N ALA A 296 -2.56 -12.46 13.80
CA ALA A 296 -3.74 -12.45 12.95
C ALA A 296 -4.40 -13.84 12.92
N ASN A 297 -5.72 -13.87 12.80
CA ASN A 297 -6.44 -15.09 12.45
C ASN A 297 -6.17 -15.47 10.97
N ASP A 298 -6.62 -16.64 10.54
CA ASP A 298 -6.43 -17.19 9.18
C ASP A 298 -7.67 -17.00 8.27
N LYS A 299 -8.64 -16.20 8.71
CA LYS A 299 -9.92 -16.01 8.01
C LYS A 299 -9.76 -15.05 6.84
N LEU A 300 -10.57 -15.24 5.80
CA LEU A 300 -10.68 -14.30 4.66
C LEU A 300 -11.62 -13.14 5.00
N ALA A 301 -12.95 -13.34 4.89
CA ALA A 301 -13.95 -12.30 5.21
C ALA A 301 -13.97 -11.90 6.69
N GLY A 302 -13.56 -12.82 7.57
CA GLY A 302 -13.43 -12.60 9.01
C GLY A 302 -12.04 -12.15 9.45
N TYR A 303 -11.17 -11.72 8.54
CA TYR A 303 -9.77 -11.41 8.86
C TYR A 303 -9.69 -10.41 10.02
N ARG A 304 -8.83 -10.71 10.99
CA ARG A 304 -8.54 -9.82 12.13
C ARG A 304 -7.05 -9.89 12.44
N ALA A 305 -6.45 -8.73 12.67
CA ALA A 305 -5.07 -8.62 13.13
C ALA A 305 -4.91 -7.55 14.21
N THR A 306 -3.97 -7.75 15.13
CA THR A 306 -3.62 -6.76 16.16
C THR A 306 -2.14 -6.85 16.53
N ALA A 307 -1.65 -5.83 17.26
CA ALA A 307 -0.32 -5.79 17.83
C ALA A 307 -0.42 -5.97 19.34
N VAL A 308 0.30 -6.95 19.89
CA VAL A 308 0.27 -7.32 21.30
C VAL A 308 1.66 -7.74 21.78
N GLU A 309 1.89 -7.66 23.09
CA GLU A 309 3.05 -8.29 23.71
C GLU A 309 2.72 -9.75 24.04
N LEU A 310 3.51 -10.67 23.47
CA LEU A 310 3.38 -12.10 23.72
C LEU A 310 4.77 -12.73 23.94
N ASP A 311 4.83 -13.68 24.87
CA ASP A 311 5.93 -14.62 24.98
C ASP A 311 5.71 -15.76 23.97
N VAL A 312 6.27 -15.59 22.77
CA VAL A 312 6.11 -16.54 21.67
C VAL A 312 7.08 -17.71 21.88
N PRO A 313 6.59 -18.95 22.06
CA PRO A 313 7.45 -20.09 22.34
C PRO A 313 8.33 -20.42 21.14
N GLN A 314 9.64 -20.58 21.37
CA GLN A 314 10.56 -20.99 20.33
C GLN A 314 10.36 -22.47 19.96
N GLY A 315 9.94 -22.73 18.72
CA GLY A 315 9.74 -24.09 18.21
C GLY A 315 8.50 -24.81 18.78
N GLY A 316 7.59 -24.09 19.44
CA GLY A 316 6.30 -24.62 19.86
C GLY A 316 5.27 -24.60 18.72
N GLU A 317 4.27 -25.49 18.80
CA GLU A 317 3.14 -25.52 17.86
C GLU A 317 1.91 -24.77 18.39
N GLU A 318 1.92 -24.37 19.66
CA GLU A 318 0.79 -23.74 20.35
C GLU A 318 1.16 -22.39 20.95
N ILE A 319 0.20 -21.47 21.01
CA ILE A 319 0.30 -20.19 21.69
C ILE A 319 -0.88 -20.04 22.66
N THR A 320 -0.60 -19.63 23.89
CA THR A 320 -1.66 -19.29 24.85
C THR A 320 -1.99 -17.81 24.76
N ILE A 321 -3.26 -17.48 24.54
CA ILE A 321 -3.76 -16.11 24.52
C ILE A 321 -4.88 -15.91 25.54
N SER A 322 -5.15 -14.66 25.89
CA SER A 322 -6.28 -14.32 26.76
C SER A 322 -7.61 -14.50 26.02
N ALA A 323 -8.69 -14.73 26.77
CA ALA A 323 -10.05 -14.72 26.22
C ALA A 323 -10.40 -13.38 25.53
N GLU A 324 -9.89 -12.26 26.04
CA GLU A 324 -10.05 -10.94 25.41
C GLU A 324 -9.43 -10.88 24.01
N LEU A 325 -8.18 -11.35 23.86
CA LEU A 325 -7.50 -11.39 22.56
C LEU A 325 -8.17 -12.36 21.59
N ALA A 326 -8.59 -13.54 22.08
CA ALA A 326 -9.34 -14.51 21.27
C ALA A 326 -10.66 -13.92 20.75
N ASN A 327 -11.41 -13.22 21.60
CA ASN A 327 -12.64 -12.54 21.21
C ASN A 327 -12.38 -11.42 20.20
N ALA A 328 -11.33 -10.62 20.39
CA ALA A 328 -10.95 -9.54 19.49
C ALA A 328 -10.55 -10.05 18.09
N LEU A 329 -9.86 -11.20 18.04
CA LEU A 329 -9.51 -11.88 16.80
C LEU A 329 -10.63 -12.76 16.23
N GLN A 330 -11.75 -12.90 16.95
CA GLN A 330 -12.88 -13.77 16.61
C GLN A 330 -12.46 -15.23 16.40
N ILE A 331 -11.66 -15.78 17.31
CA ILE A 331 -11.15 -17.15 17.28
C ILE A 331 -11.46 -17.89 18.57
N THR A 332 -11.39 -19.21 18.51
CA THR A 332 -11.64 -20.14 19.60
C THR A 332 -10.46 -21.08 19.82
N GLU A 333 -10.49 -21.87 20.89
CA GLU A 333 -9.45 -22.86 21.16
C GLU A 333 -9.33 -23.86 19.99
N GLY A 334 -8.11 -24.13 19.55
CA GLY A 334 -7.80 -25.00 18.41
C GLY A 334 -7.76 -24.30 17.03
N ASP A 335 -8.20 -23.03 16.94
CA ASP A 335 -8.00 -22.23 15.74
C ASP A 335 -6.51 -21.96 15.51
N THR A 336 -6.16 -21.63 14.26
CA THR A 336 -4.79 -21.28 13.89
C THR A 336 -4.64 -19.77 13.81
N VAL A 337 -3.53 -19.27 14.34
CA VAL A 337 -3.10 -17.87 14.17
C VAL A 337 -1.75 -17.80 13.52
N SER A 338 -1.53 -16.73 12.79
CA SER A 338 -0.21 -16.34 12.29
C SER A 338 0.38 -15.26 13.19
N ILE A 339 1.66 -15.36 13.50
CA ILE A 339 2.39 -14.42 14.34
C ILE A 339 3.65 -13.97 13.59
N ALA A 340 3.87 -12.66 13.55
CA ALA A 340 5.07 -12.06 12.95
C ALA A 340 5.69 -11.00 13.88
N THR A 341 7.02 -10.92 13.90
CA THR A 341 7.73 -9.90 14.68
C THR A 341 7.55 -8.50 14.09
N LEU A 342 7.41 -7.49 14.95
CA LEU A 342 7.16 -6.09 14.58
C LEU A 342 8.36 -5.34 13.99
#